data_AF-C3YEV7-F1
#
_entry.id   AF-C3YEV7-F1
#
_cell.length_a   1.000
_cell.length_b   1.000
_cell.length_c   1.000
_cell.angle_alpha   90.00
_cell.angle_beta   90.00
_cell.angle_gamma   90.00
#
_symmetry.space_group_name_H-M   'P 1'
#
loop_
_entity.id
_entity.type
_entity.pdbx_description
1 polymer ?
#
loop_
_entity_poly.entity_id
_entity_poly.type
_entity_poly.pdbx_seq_one_letter_code
_entity_poly.pdbx_strand_id
1 'polypeptide(L)'
;LLLRDSRVASIQPGSFAGLPCLMELNLRRNNLRKLEPDTFKGLNKLDVLDLNENRIYFVHKMAFFGLPHLKSLALNNNCLCSIPQSIVLLKSLRYFTFLNN
;
A
#
# COMPACT_ATOMS: atom_id res chain seq x y z
N LEU A 1 -7.43 5.78 -8.54
CA LEU A 1 -6.42 6.86 -8.60
C LEU A 1 -5.14 6.25 -9.13
N LEU A 2 -4.72 6.69 -10.31
CA LEU A 2 -3.57 6.13 -11.01
C LEU A 2 -2.42 7.13 -10.88
N LEU A 3 -1.43 6.79 -10.04
CA LEU A 3 -0.20 7.57 -9.83
C LEU A 3 1.03 6.74 -10.23
N ARG A 4 0.85 5.86 -11.22
CA ARG A 4 1.90 4.99 -11.72
C ARG A 4 2.98 5.81 -12.42
N ASP A 5 4.25 5.45 -12.24
CA ASP A 5 5.40 6.10 -12.91
C ASP A 5 5.55 7.60 -12.56
N SER A 6 5.01 8.04 -11.42
CA SER A 6 4.99 9.44 -10.97
C SER A 6 6.18 9.84 -10.07
N ARG A 7 7.19 8.98 -9.94
CA ARG A 7 8.41 9.19 -9.12
C ARG A 7 8.14 9.49 -7.64
N VAL A 8 6.98 9.14 -7.11
CA VAL A 8 6.59 9.41 -5.72
C VAL A 8 7.57 8.73 -4.77
N ALA A 9 8.25 9.51 -3.92
CA ALA A 9 9.26 9.01 -2.99
C ALA A 9 8.72 8.77 -1.57
N SER A 10 7.69 9.51 -1.18
CA SER A 10 7.01 9.40 0.11
C SER A 10 5.54 9.82 -0.02
N ILE A 11 4.71 9.32 0.89
CA ILE A 11 3.31 9.69 1.03
C ILE A 11 3.15 10.24 2.44
N GLN A 12 2.65 11.47 2.55
CA GLN A 12 2.40 12.07 3.86
C GLN A 12 1.12 11.49 4.48
N PRO A 13 1.07 11.29 5.81
CA PRO A 13 -0.15 10.90 6.48
C PRO A 13 -1.32 11.81 6.11
N GLY A 14 -2.47 11.24 5.77
CA GLY A 14 -3.66 11.99 5.38
C GLY A 14 -3.68 12.51 3.93
N SER A 15 -2.67 12.20 3.10
CA SER A 15 -2.66 12.58 1.66
C SER A 15 -3.89 12.09 0.89
N PHE A 16 -4.59 11.08 1.41
CA PHE A 16 -5.79 10.50 0.80
C PHE A 16 -7.08 10.76 1.59
N ALA A 17 -7.05 11.61 2.62
CA ALA A 17 -8.20 11.85 3.50
C ALA A 17 -9.45 12.37 2.75
N GLY A 18 -9.25 13.08 1.63
CA GLY A 18 -10.33 13.58 0.77
C GLY A 18 -10.91 12.57 -0.22
N LEU A 19 -10.48 11.29 -0.19
CA LEU A 19 -10.86 10.27 -1.17
C LEU A 19 -11.60 9.07 -0.53
N PRO A 20 -12.69 9.28 0.25
CA PRO A 20 -13.33 8.21 1.01
C PRO A 20 -14.00 7.13 0.15
N CYS A 21 -14.29 7.44 -1.12
CA CYS A 21 -14.92 6.53 -2.07
C CYS A 21 -13.93 5.86 -3.03
N LEU A 22 -12.62 6.04 -2.85
CA LEU A 22 -11.62 5.45 -3.73
C LEU A 22 -11.58 3.92 -3.56
N MET A 23 -11.78 3.20 -4.66
CA MET A 23 -11.76 1.73 -4.68
C MET A 23 -10.40 1.16 -5.12
N GLU A 24 -9.66 1.89 -5.96
CA GLU A 24 -8.36 1.42 -6.46
C GLU A 24 -7.31 2.51 -6.38
N LEU A 25 -6.14 2.15 -5.85
CA LEU A 25 -4.97 3.00 -5.77
C LEU A 25 -3.79 2.29 -6.41
N ASN A 26 -3.32 2.83 -7.53
CA ASN A 26 -2.16 2.33 -8.23
C ASN A 26 -0.97 3.26 -8.02
N LEU A 27 0.02 2.76 -7.27
CA LEU A 27 1.29 3.41 -6.96
C LEU A 27 2.47 2.61 -7.53
N ARG A 28 2.22 1.73 -8.51
CA ARG A 28 3.25 0.92 -9.15
C ARG A 28 4.33 1.79 -9.81
N ARG A 29 5.57 1.30 -9.84
CA ARG A 29 6.71 2.00 -10.45
C ARG A 29 6.93 3.41 -9.89
N ASN A 30 6.92 3.53 -8.57
CA ASN A 30 7.32 4.75 -7.88
C ASN A 30 8.63 4.51 -7.11
N ASN A 31 9.04 5.49 -6.31
CA ASN A 31 10.27 5.47 -5.53
C ASN A 31 9.99 5.30 -4.02
N LEU A 32 8.85 4.70 -3.66
CA LEU A 32 8.47 4.53 -2.25
C LEU A 32 9.49 3.61 -1.57
N ARG A 33 9.97 4.04 -0.41
CA ARG A 33 10.99 3.32 0.37
C ARG A 33 10.47 2.76 1.69
N LYS A 34 9.52 3.45 2.29
CA LYS A 34 8.91 3.08 3.56
C LYS A 34 7.40 3.28 3.49
N LEU A 35 6.66 2.44 4.19
CA LEU A 35 5.26 2.67 4.49
C LEU A 35 5.12 2.98 5.98
N GLU A 36 4.83 4.23 6.28
CA GLU A 36 4.67 4.76 7.64
C GLU A 36 3.24 4.49 8.17
N PRO A 37 2.98 4.62 9.48
CA PRO A 37 1.61 4.59 10.00
C PRO A 37 0.70 5.58 9.26
N ASP A 38 -0.58 5.27 9.17
CA ASP A 38 -1.61 6.16 8.63
C ASP A 38 -1.40 6.62 7.16
N THR A 39 -0.45 6.02 6.43
CA THR A 39 -0.15 6.33 5.01
C THR A 39 -1.41 6.26 4.14
N PHE A 40 -2.28 5.28 4.38
CA PHE A 40 -3.51 5.04 3.61
C PHE A 40 -4.80 5.38 4.38
N LYS A 41 -4.69 6.15 5.47
CA LYS A 41 -5.83 6.52 6.30
C LYS A 41 -6.89 7.27 5.50
N GLY A 42 -8.16 6.91 5.70
CA GLY A 42 -9.31 7.49 5.01
C GLY A 42 -9.75 6.72 3.76
N LEU A 43 -8.93 5.77 3.27
CA LEU A 43 -9.25 4.93 2.12
C LEU A 43 -10.15 3.73 2.51
N ASN A 44 -11.26 4.03 3.18
CA ASN A 44 -12.11 3.02 3.81
C ASN A 44 -12.71 2.05 2.79
N LYS A 45 -12.99 2.48 1.55
CA LYS A 45 -13.58 1.66 0.48
C LYS A 45 -12.54 1.06 -0.49
N LEU A 46 -11.26 1.14 -0.17
CA LEU A 46 -10.22 0.65 -1.07
C LEU A 46 -10.25 -0.87 -1.15
N ASP A 47 -10.40 -1.37 -2.37
CA ASP A 47 -10.44 -2.79 -2.72
C ASP A 47 -9.07 -3.27 -3.24
N VAL A 48 -8.36 -2.42 -3.99
CA VAL A 48 -7.08 -2.76 -4.65
C VAL A 48 -6.00 -1.73 -4.36
N LEU A 49 -4.85 -2.22 -3.90
CA LEU A 49 -3.63 -1.44 -3.69
C LEU A 49 -2.45 -2.08 -4.43
N ASP A 50 -1.97 -1.40 -5.46
CA ASP A 50 -0.80 -1.84 -6.24
C ASP A 50 0.43 -1.00 -5.85
N LEU A 51 1.40 -1.65 -5.18
CA LEU A 51 2.69 -1.09 -4.76
C LEU A 51 3.86 -1.79 -5.46
N ASN A 52 3.60 -2.52 -6.55
CA ASN A 52 4.64 -3.24 -7.28
C ASN A 52 5.74 -2.30 -7.79
N GLU A 53 6.94 -2.83 -7.97
CA GLU A 53 8.07 -2.10 -8.59
C GLU A 53 8.37 -0.77 -7.88
N ASN A 54 8.37 -0.79 -6.53
CA ASN A 54 8.87 0.30 -5.72
C ASN A 54 10.23 -0.10 -5.11
N ARG A 55 10.69 0.61 -4.08
CA ARG A 55 11.93 0.31 -3.35
C ARG A 55 11.65 0.13 -1.86
N ILE A 56 10.47 -0.41 -1.54
CA ILE A 56 9.99 -0.50 -0.17
C ILE A 56 10.85 -1.54 0.54
N TYR A 57 11.56 -1.12 1.59
CA TYR A 57 12.38 -2.01 2.42
C TYR A 57 11.86 -2.08 3.86
N PHE A 58 10.90 -1.23 4.21
CA PHE A 58 10.30 -1.19 5.54
C PHE A 58 8.81 -0.90 5.46
N VAL A 59 8.01 -1.70 6.18
CA VAL A 59 6.58 -1.50 6.33
C VAL A 59 6.27 -1.49 7.82
N HIS A 60 5.78 -0.36 8.32
CA HIS A 60 5.41 -0.22 9.71
C HIS A 60 4.22 -1.15 10.07
N LYS A 61 4.16 -1.62 11.32
CA LYS A 61 3.11 -2.54 11.80
C LYS A 61 1.68 -2.01 11.66
N MET A 62 1.52 -0.69 11.57
CA MET A 62 0.24 0.01 11.37
C MET A 62 0.09 0.64 9.97
N ALA A 63 0.97 0.32 9.01
CA ALA A 63 0.95 0.94 7.68
C ALA A 63 -0.36 0.74 6.92
N PHE A 64 -1.02 -0.41 7.13
CA PHE A 64 -2.30 -0.76 6.49
C PHE A 64 -3.51 -0.58 7.41
N PHE A 65 -3.33 0.12 8.54
CA PHE A 65 -4.45 0.45 9.41
C PHE A 65 -5.46 1.34 8.66
N GLY A 66 -6.76 1.06 8.81
CA GLY A 66 -7.82 1.81 8.13
C GLY A 66 -8.15 1.32 6.71
N LEU A 67 -7.70 0.14 6.32
CA LEU A 67 -8.05 -0.53 5.05
C LEU A 67 -8.96 -1.76 5.26
N PRO A 68 -10.16 -1.62 5.86
CA PRO A 68 -11.00 -2.77 6.25
C PRO A 68 -11.54 -3.56 5.05
N HIS A 69 -11.65 -2.93 3.88
CA HIS A 69 -12.23 -3.53 2.69
C HIS A 69 -11.19 -4.01 1.66
N LEU A 70 -9.89 -3.87 1.93
CA LEU A 70 -8.86 -4.22 0.95
C LEU A 70 -8.86 -5.72 0.65
N LYS A 71 -9.01 -6.06 -0.63
CA LYS A 71 -9.08 -7.44 -1.15
C LYS A 71 -7.81 -7.84 -1.87
N SER A 72 -7.11 -6.88 -2.49
CA SER A 72 -5.90 -7.15 -3.26
C SER A 72 -4.76 -6.21 -2.86
N LEU A 73 -3.62 -6.80 -2.50
CA LEU A 73 -2.38 -6.10 -2.20
C LEU A 73 -1.24 -6.70 -3.02
N ALA A 74 -0.54 -5.86 -3.77
CA ALA A 74 0.62 -6.28 -4.54
C ALA A 74 1.89 -5.56 -4.09
N LEU A 75 2.89 -6.32 -3.66
CA LEU A 75 4.19 -5.85 -3.17
C LEU A 75 5.36 -6.45 -3.97
N ASN A 76 5.13 -6.98 -5.18
CA ASN A 76 6.20 -7.61 -5.97
C ASN A 76 7.27 -6.59 -6.38
N ASN A 77 8.50 -7.06 -6.59
CA ASN A 77 9.61 -6.23 -7.04
C ASN A 77 9.83 -5.02 -6.12
N ASN A 78 10.00 -5.30 -4.82
CA ASN A 78 10.39 -4.32 -3.81
C ASN A 78 11.72 -4.78 -3.16
N CYS A 79 12.02 -4.34 -1.94
CA CYS A 79 13.26 -4.68 -1.23
C CYS A 79 12.97 -5.21 0.18
N LEU A 80 11.87 -5.97 0.33
CA LEU A 80 11.42 -6.47 1.63
C LEU A 80 12.04 -7.84 1.91
N CYS A 81 12.76 -7.96 3.02
CA CYS A 81 13.34 -9.25 3.40
C CYS A 81 12.29 -10.28 3.87
N SER A 82 11.09 -9.84 4.22
CA SER A 82 10.03 -10.71 4.72
C SER A 82 8.64 -10.11 4.49
N ILE A 83 7.63 -10.97 4.59
CA ILE A 83 6.22 -10.57 4.52
C ILE A 83 5.92 -9.64 5.71
N PRO A 84 5.41 -8.42 5.47
CA PRO A 84 5.09 -7.48 6.56
C PRO A 84 4.05 -8.02 7.54
N GLN A 85 4.34 -7.92 8.83
CA GLN A 85 3.39 -8.32 9.88
C GLN A 85 2.07 -7.53 9.83
N SER A 86 2.10 -6.30 9.31
CA SER A 86 0.91 -5.44 9.14
C SER A 86 -0.17 -6.06 8.24
N ILE A 87 0.15 -7.08 7.44
CA ILE A 87 -0.84 -7.81 6.63
C ILE A 87 -1.93 -8.44 7.50
N VAL A 88 -1.64 -8.79 8.76
CA VAL A 88 -2.64 -9.36 9.68
C VAL A 88 -3.82 -8.41 9.97
N LEU A 89 -3.67 -7.12 9.68
CA LEU A 89 -4.73 -6.11 9.82
C LEU A 89 -5.75 -6.17 8.67
N LEU A 90 -5.37 -6.74 7.52
CA LEU A 90 -6.18 -6.76 6.31
C LEU A 90 -7.15 -7.96 6.33
N LYS A 91 -8.22 -7.84 7.12
CA LYS A 91 -9.17 -8.95 7.35
C LYS A 91 -9.95 -9.40 6.11
N SER A 92 -10.05 -8.54 5.10
CA SER A 92 -10.74 -8.81 3.84
C SER A 92 -9.82 -9.27 2.71
N LEU A 93 -8.52 -9.45 2.98
CA LEU A 93 -7.52 -9.73 1.95
C LEU A 93 -7.75 -11.11 1.34
N ARG A 94 -7.78 -11.18 0.02
CA ARG A 94 -7.98 -12.41 -0.77
C ARG A 94 -6.79 -12.70 -1.67
N TYR A 95 -6.17 -11.64 -2.18
CA TYR A 95 -5.06 -11.73 -3.11
C TYR A 95 -3.88 -10.94 -2.56
N PHE A 96 -2.78 -11.65 -2.36
CA PHE A 96 -1.54 -11.08 -1.88
C PHE A 96 -0.38 -11.59 -2.74
N THR A 97 0.48 -10.69 -3.18
CA THR A 97 1.66 -11.05 -3.99
C THR A 97 2.92 -10.38 -3.43
N PHE A 98 3.99 -11.19 -3.32
CA PHE A 98 5.25 -10.86 -2.67
C PHE A 98 6.44 -11.54 -3.40
N LEU A 99 6.47 -11.44 -4.71
CA LEU A 99 7.51 -12.05 -5.54
C LEU A 99 8.67 -11.06 -5.76
N ASN A 100 9.89 -11.57 -5.92
CA ASN A 100 11.08 -10.77 -6.23
C ASN A 100 11.29 -9.59 -5.26
N ASN A 101 11.32 -9.87 -3.97
CA ASN A 101 11.59 -8.88 -2.91
C ASN A 101 12.96 -9.07 -2.28
#